data_AF-A0A2U1YRX2-F1
#
_entry.id   AF-A0A2U1YRX2-F1
#
_cell.length_a   1.000
_cell.length_b   1.000
_cell.length_c   1.000
_cell.angle_alpha   90.00
_cell.angle_beta   90.00
_cell.angle_gamma   90.00
#
_symmetry.space_group_name_H-M   'P 1'
#
loop_
_entity.id
_entity.type
_entity.pdbx_description
1 polymer ?
#
loop_
_entity_poly.entity_id
_entity_poly.type
_entity_poly.pdbx_seq_one_letter_code
_entity_poly.pdbx_strand_id
1 'polypeptide(L)'
;MLLEDGMGSPVILDLKWSGSDKHRRQEIAEGRAIQLAVYGRLVGGDGASVPAGYFMLAQQRLLFTGPTPFPAHAHIPGSDLPEVWRSAWDSRTHQLDRLRRGEIMAAGIADTGGDDAGAPAIVLTPPCRICDYGRLCGVGSNQP
;
A
#
# COMPACT_ATOMS: atom_id res chain seq x y z
N MET A 1 9.05 7.70 10.98
CA MET A 1 9.37 8.87 11.83
C MET A 1 8.07 9.55 12.21
N LEU A 2 7.86 9.80 13.51
CA LEU A 2 6.72 10.55 14.02
C LEU A 2 7.19 11.99 14.29
N LEU A 3 6.42 12.95 13.80
CA LEU A 3 6.65 14.39 13.90
C LEU A 3 5.39 15.04 14.48
N GLU A 4 5.48 16.34 14.76
CA GLU A 4 4.36 17.19 15.14
C GLU A 4 4.29 18.41 14.20
N ASP A 5 3.09 18.86 13.88
CA ASP A 5 2.88 20.12 13.16
C ASP A 5 2.96 21.35 14.09
N GLY A 6 2.74 22.55 13.55
CA GLY A 6 2.80 23.79 14.33
C GLY A 6 1.73 23.90 15.44
N MET A 7 0.75 23.00 15.46
CA MET A 7 -0.32 22.91 16.47
C MET A 7 -0.07 21.75 17.46
N GLY A 8 1.03 21.00 17.31
CA GLY A 8 1.32 19.80 18.10
C GLY A 8 0.58 18.55 17.63
N SER A 9 -0.07 18.58 16.46
CA SER A 9 -0.77 17.40 15.92
C SER A 9 0.22 16.42 15.29
N PRO A 10 0.06 15.10 15.47
CA PRO A 10 1.01 14.12 14.96
C PRO A 10 1.02 14.06 13.43
N VAL A 11 2.21 13.87 12.87
CA VAL A 11 2.47 13.71 11.43
C VAL A 11 3.45 12.56 11.23
N ILE A 12 3.18 11.68 10.28
CA ILE A 12 4.00 10.50 10.02
C ILE A 12 4.82 10.69 8.74
N LEU A 13 6.13 10.50 8.80
CA LEU A 13 6.99 10.40 7.62
C LEU A 13 7.76 9.09 7.63
N ASP A 14 7.64 8.31 6.55
CA ASP A 14 8.46 7.14 6.31
C ASP A 14 9.58 7.47 5.32
N LEU A 15 10.83 7.21 5.73
CA LEU A 15 12.02 7.57 4.95
C LEU A 15 12.35 6.43 3.98
N LYS A 16 12.34 6.72 2.68
CA LYS A 16 12.62 5.73 1.64
C LYS A 16 13.90 6.07 0.88
N TRP A 17 14.82 5.11 0.83
CA TRP A 17 15.95 5.14 -0.09
C TRP A 17 15.58 4.38 -1.38
N SER A 18 15.36 5.10 -2.47
CA SER A 18 15.09 4.51 -3.79
C SER A 18 15.51 5.47 -4.89
N GLY A 19 15.95 4.98 -6.05
CA GLY A 19 16.27 5.82 -7.22
C GLY A 19 15.06 6.42 -7.93
N SER A 20 13.83 6.03 -7.57
CA SER A 20 12.59 6.56 -8.14
C SER A 20 11.50 6.69 -7.09
N ASP A 21 10.68 7.74 -7.20
CA ASP A 21 9.51 8.00 -6.36
C ASP A 21 8.20 7.47 -6.99
N LYS A 22 8.24 7.00 -8.25
CA LYS A 22 7.07 6.58 -9.04
C LYS A 22 6.21 5.55 -8.31
N HIS A 23 6.86 4.52 -7.78
CA HIS A 23 6.16 3.43 -7.11
C HIS A 23 5.43 3.89 -5.83
N ARG A 24 6.10 4.70 -4.99
CA ARG A 24 5.52 5.24 -3.75
C ARG A 24 4.41 6.24 -4.03
N ARG A 25 4.56 7.07 -5.07
CA ARG A 25 3.50 7.95 -5.55
C ARG A 25 2.27 7.17 -5.99
N GLN A 26 2.47 6.11 -6.77
CA GLN A 26 1.38 5.26 -7.25
C GLN A 26 0.66 4.55 -6.10
N GLU A 27 1.40 4.05 -5.11
CA GLU A 27 0.81 3.44 -3.90
C GLU A 27 -0.10 4.40 -3.13
N ILE A 28 0.28 5.67 -2.98
CA ILE A 28 -0.58 6.66 -2.36
C ILE A 28 -1.81 6.89 -3.25
N ALA A 29 -1.58 7.18 -4.53
CA ALA A 29 -2.64 7.54 -5.47
C ALA A 29 -3.72 6.44 -5.64
N GLU A 30 -3.33 5.17 -5.52
CA GLU A 30 -4.23 4.02 -5.68
C GLU A 30 -4.79 3.48 -4.35
N GLY A 31 -4.56 4.15 -3.22
CA GLY A 31 -5.04 3.65 -1.93
C GLY A 31 -4.38 2.33 -1.50
N ARG A 32 -3.10 2.12 -1.86
CA ARG A 32 -2.32 0.91 -1.53
C ARG A 32 -1.18 1.17 -0.54
N ALA A 33 -1.10 2.36 0.05
CA ALA A 33 -0.06 2.76 0.99
C ALA A 33 -0.25 2.14 2.40
N ILE A 34 -0.26 0.79 2.47
CA ILE A 34 -0.55 0.02 3.69
C ILE A 34 0.38 0.36 4.86
N GLN A 35 1.66 0.66 4.58
CA GLN A 35 2.62 1.04 5.63
C GLN A 35 2.19 2.34 6.32
N LEU A 36 1.78 3.36 5.55
CA LEU A 36 1.28 4.61 6.09
C LEU A 36 -0.04 4.42 6.85
N ALA A 37 -0.94 3.57 6.33
CA ALA A 37 -2.21 3.25 6.98
C ALA A 37 -2.01 2.58 8.35
N VAL A 38 -1.08 1.63 8.44
CA VAL A 38 -0.71 0.97 9.70
C VAL A 38 -0.18 1.99 10.71
N TYR A 39 0.74 2.86 10.30
CA TYR A 39 1.26 3.90 11.20
C TYR A 39 0.17 4.87 11.64
N GLY A 40 -0.71 5.29 10.73
CA GLY A 40 -1.85 6.15 11.05
C GLY A 40 -2.75 5.51 12.12
N ARG A 41 -3.06 4.22 11.98
CA ARG A 41 -3.86 3.46 12.96
C ARG A 41 -3.18 3.34 14.34
N LEU A 42 -1.87 3.14 14.36
CA LEU A 42 -1.09 3.02 15.61
C LEU A 42 -0.99 4.35 16.37
N VAL A 43 -0.88 5.46 15.65
CA VAL A 43 -0.75 6.80 16.25
C VAL A 43 -2.10 7.41 16.59
N GLY A 44 -3.08 7.30 15.69
CA GLY A 44 -4.37 7.97 15.82
C GLY A 44 -5.43 7.18 16.60
N GLY A 45 -5.26 5.87 16.78
CA GLY A 45 -6.31 5.02 17.34
C GLY A 45 -7.37 4.64 16.30
N ASP A 46 -8.55 4.23 16.76
CA ASP A 46 -9.63 3.79 15.87
C ASP A 46 -10.23 4.96 15.08
N GLY A 47 -10.20 4.87 13.75
CA GLY A 47 -10.89 5.78 12.83
C GLY A 47 -10.25 7.16 12.63
N ALA A 48 -9.23 7.53 13.39
CA ALA A 48 -8.56 8.82 13.23
C ALA A 48 -7.65 8.84 12.00
N SER A 49 -7.81 9.86 11.15
CA SER A 49 -6.89 10.12 10.05
C SER A 49 -5.69 10.93 10.56
N VAL A 50 -4.52 10.31 10.55
CA VAL A 50 -3.25 10.98 10.88
C VAL A 50 -2.54 11.33 9.58
N PRO A 51 -2.16 12.60 9.35
CA PRO A 51 -1.41 13.01 8.17
C PRO A 51 -0.12 12.19 8.02
N ALA A 52 0.10 11.58 6.85
CA ALA A 52 1.26 10.74 6.63
C ALA A 52 1.85 10.86 5.21
N GLY A 53 3.10 10.47 5.06
CA GLY A 53 3.74 10.45 3.75
C GLY A 53 5.10 9.76 3.72
N TYR A 54 5.67 9.72 2.51
CA TYR A 54 7.02 9.25 2.25
C TYR A 54 7.97 10.43 2.02
N PHE A 55 9.14 10.39 2.64
CA PHE A 55 10.26 11.24 2.25
C PHE A 55 11.28 10.42 1.48
N MET A 56 11.42 10.74 0.19
CA MET A 56 12.29 10.05 -0.76
C MET A 56 13.70 10.63 -0.66
N LEU A 57 14.60 9.94 0.03
CA LEU A 57 15.93 10.45 0.41
C LEU A 57 16.79 10.80 -0.81
N ALA A 58 16.84 9.92 -1.83
CA ALA A 58 17.69 10.13 -2.99
C ALA A 58 17.20 11.27 -3.91
N GLN A 59 15.90 11.58 -3.90
CA GLN A 59 15.31 12.68 -4.66
C GLN A 59 15.10 13.94 -3.82
N GLN A 60 15.32 13.87 -2.51
CA GLN A 60 14.97 14.91 -1.53
C GLN A 60 13.53 15.39 -1.68
N ARG A 61 12.60 14.45 -1.88
CA ARG A 61 11.21 14.76 -2.26
C ARG A 61 10.21 14.20 -1.26
N LEU A 62 9.24 15.03 -0.91
CA LEU A 62 8.10 14.65 -0.08
C LEU A 62 6.92 14.20 -0.95
N LEU A 63 6.33 13.06 -0.60
CA LEU A 63 5.05 12.57 -1.12
C LEU A 63 4.10 12.43 0.07
N PHE A 64 2.97 13.11 0.06
CA PHE A 64 2.13 13.25 1.24
C PHE A 64 0.66 12.95 0.94
N THR A 65 -0.05 12.29 1.86
CA THR A 65 -1.43 11.82 1.61
C THR A 65 -2.50 12.89 1.85
N GLY A 66 -2.18 13.94 2.61
CA GLY A 66 -3.10 15.04 2.93
C GLY A 66 -2.70 16.39 2.30
N PRO A 67 -3.62 17.36 2.25
CA PRO A 67 -3.32 18.71 1.76
C PRO A 67 -2.55 19.57 2.78
N THR A 68 -2.50 19.14 4.04
CA THR A 68 -1.84 19.82 5.18
C THR A 68 -1.09 18.78 6.02
N PRO A 69 -0.01 19.14 6.74
CA PRO A 69 0.53 20.50 6.94
C PRO A 69 1.54 20.95 5.88
N PHE A 70 1.84 20.11 4.88
CA PHE A 70 2.85 20.42 3.87
C PHE A 70 2.28 21.16 2.66
N PRO A 71 3.13 21.84 1.85
CA PRO A 71 2.67 22.54 0.65
C PRO A 71 1.94 21.64 -0.35
N ALA A 72 1.00 22.22 -1.10
CA ALA A 72 0.13 21.50 -2.03
C ALA A 72 0.86 20.64 -3.08
N HIS A 73 2.09 21.00 -3.48
CA HIS A 73 2.86 20.21 -4.47
C HIS A 73 3.37 18.87 -3.92
N ALA A 74 3.41 18.69 -2.60
CA ALA A 74 3.76 17.43 -1.96
C ALA A 74 2.56 16.47 -1.86
N HIS A 75 1.34 17.00 -1.92
CA HIS A 75 0.11 16.24 -1.79
C HIS A 75 -0.12 15.33 -3.01
N ILE A 76 -0.37 14.05 -2.75
CA ILE A 76 -0.76 13.05 -3.71
C ILE A 76 -2.22 12.66 -3.41
N PRO A 77 -3.18 13.04 -4.27
CA PRO A 77 -4.58 12.70 -4.05
C PRO A 77 -4.83 11.19 -4.24
N GLY A 78 -5.87 10.66 -3.62
CA GLY A 78 -6.38 9.30 -3.87
C GLY A 78 -6.25 8.32 -2.71
N SER A 79 -5.59 8.70 -1.60
CA SER A 79 -5.45 7.83 -0.43
C SER A 79 -6.27 8.33 0.76
N ASP A 80 -7.19 7.50 1.24
CA ASP A 80 -7.79 7.63 2.58
C ASP A 80 -7.20 6.53 3.47
N LEU A 81 -6.26 6.89 4.35
CA LEU A 81 -5.49 5.91 5.13
C LEU A 81 -6.33 5.03 6.06
N PRO A 82 -7.33 5.57 6.79
CA PRO A 82 -8.35 4.76 7.46
C PRO A 82 -9.01 3.71 6.55
N GLU A 83 -9.36 4.08 5.32
CA GLU A 83 -9.95 3.17 4.35
C GLU A 83 -8.97 2.09 3.88
N VAL A 84 -7.72 2.49 3.60
CA VAL A 84 -6.65 1.55 3.25
C VAL A 84 -6.45 0.53 4.38
N TRP A 85 -6.47 0.95 5.64
CA TRP A 85 -6.37 0.05 6.78
C TRP A 85 -7.56 -0.91 6.85
N ARG A 86 -8.79 -0.39 6.74
CA ARG A 86 -10.01 -1.20 6.79
C ARG A 86 -10.02 -2.25 5.70
N SER A 87 -9.75 -1.85 4.46
CA SER A 87 -9.62 -2.75 3.31
C SER A 87 -8.54 -3.82 3.54
N ALA A 88 -7.36 -3.43 4.05
CA ALA A 88 -6.28 -4.38 4.36
C ALA A 88 -6.71 -5.43 5.39
N TRP A 89 -7.37 -4.96 6.45
CA TRP A 89 -7.81 -5.81 7.55
C TRP A 89 -8.92 -6.77 7.14
N ASP A 90 -9.87 -6.28 6.34
CA ASP A 90 -10.95 -7.08 5.76
C ASP A 90 -10.39 -8.12 4.79
N SER A 91 -9.48 -7.74 3.89
CA SER A 91 -8.75 -8.66 3.01
C SER A 91 -8.06 -9.77 3.82
N ARG A 92 -7.29 -9.38 4.84
CA ARG A 92 -6.56 -10.32 5.71
C ARG A 92 -7.51 -11.31 6.38
N THR A 93 -8.59 -10.81 6.96
CA THR A 93 -9.57 -11.63 7.69
C THR A 93 -10.21 -12.63 6.75
N HIS A 94 -10.66 -12.17 5.57
CA HIS A 94 -11.22 -13.02 4.54
C HIS A 94 -10.25 -14.14 4.10
N GLN A 95 -8.99 -13.80 3.81
CA GLN A 95 -7.99 -14.81 3.41
C GLN A 95 -7.69 -15.81 4.54
N LEU A 96 -7.59 -15.35 5.79
CA LEU A 96 -7.38 -16.26 6.92
C LEU A 96 -8.55 -17.21 7.14
N ASP A 97 -9.80 -16.75 6.94
CA ASP A 97 -10.97 -17.60 7.07
C ASP A 97 -11.05 -18.66 5.97
N ARG A 98 -10.63 -18.34 4.74
CA ARG A 98 -10.45 -19.34 3.67
C ARG A 98 -9.42 -20.40 4.07
N LEU A 99 -8.24 -19.97 4.54
CA LEU A 99 -7.18 -20.88 4.98
C LEU A 99 -7.66 -21.79 6.12
N ARG A 100 -8.44 -21.26 7.07
CA ARG A 100 -9.03 -22.06 8.17
C ARG A 100 -10.01 -23.13 7.69
N ARG A 101 -10.68 -22.91 6.55
CA ARG A 101 -11.54 -23.91 5.90
C ARG A 101 -10.76 -24.89 5.01
N GLY A 102 -9.44 -24.76 4.92
CA GLY A 102 -8.60 -25.58 4.04
C GLY A 102 -8.62 -25.13 2.57
N GLU A 103 -9.12 -23.93 2.28
CA GLU A 103 -9.16 -23.35 0.93
C GLU A 103 -7.87 -22.56 0.66
N ILE A 104 -7.15 -22.93 -0.41
CA ILE A 104 -5.98 -22.18 -0.90
C ILE A 104 -6.19 -21.87 -2.38
N MET A 105 -6.04 -20.60 -2.77
CA MET A 105 -6.11 -20.17 -4.16
C MET A 105 -4.72 -20.26 -4.80
N ALA A 106 -4.61 -21.01 -5.90
CA ALA A 106 -3.43 -21.03 -6.75
C ALA A 106 -3.56 -19.95 -7.84
N ALA A 107 -3.06 -18.73 -7.58
CA ALA A 107 -3.21 -17.56 -8.44
C ALA A 107 -2.46 -17.62 -9.81
N GLY A 108 -1.88 -18.77 -10.16
CA GLY A 108 -1.06 -18.95 -11.37
C GLY A 108 -1.84 -19.35 -12.63
N ILE A 109 -3.14 -19.64 -12.51
CA ILE A 109 -4.00 -19.99 -13.64
C ILE A 109 -5.12 -18.95 -13.67
N ALA A 110 -5.29 -18.28 -14.82
CA ALA A 110 -6.41 -17.37 -15.00
C ALA A 110 -7.70 -18.19 -14.83
N ASP A 111 -8.49 -17.84 -13.83
CA ASP A 111 -9.75 -18.50 -13.57
C ASP A 111 -10.68 -18.26 -14.76
N THR A 112 -11.05 -19.31 -15.48
CA THR A 112 -11.98 -19.24 -16.61
C THR A 112 -13.44 -19.40 -16.18
N GLY A 113 -13.73 -19.45 -14.88
CA GLY A 113 -15.12 -19.49 -14.42
C GLY A 113 -15.27 -19.41 -12.92
N GLY A 114 -15.65 -18.23 -12.44
CA GLY A 114 -16.11 -18.00 -11.09
C GLY A 114 -16.11 -16.51 -10.76
N ASP A 115 -17.30 -15.90 -10.72
CA ASP A 115 -17.49 -14.56 -10.14
C ASP A 115 -17.17 -14.60 -8.64
N ASP A 116 -15.89 -14.54 -8.28
CA ASP A 116 -15.44 -14.02 -6.98
C ASP A 116 -15.33 -12.49 -7.06
N ALA A 117 -16.32 -11.86 -7.70
CA ALA A 117 -16.55 -10.44 -7.66
C ALA A 117 -17.11 -10.07 -6.27
N GLY A 118 -16.26 -9.98 -5.24
CA GLY A 118 -16.81 -9.59 -3.94
C GLY A 118 -15.91 -9.41 -2.73
N ALA A 119 -14.63 -9.81 -2.74
CA ALA A 119 -13.77 -9.52 -1.60
C ALA A 119 -13.03 -8.18 -1.81
N PRO A 120 -13.06 -7.22 -0.85
CA PRO A 120 -12.14 -6.11 -0.87
C PRO A 120 -10.74 -6.71 -0.76
N ALA A 121 -10.02 -6.75 -1.88
CA ALA A 121 -8.66 -7.22 -1.92
C ALA A 121 -7.78 -6.00 -2.18
N ILE A 122 -6.95 -5.64 -1.20
CA ILE A 122 -5.77 -4.85 -1.55
C ILE A 122 -4.93 -5.72 -2.49
N VAL A 123 -4.93 -5.35 -3.77
CA VAL A 123 -4.12 -6.02 -4.78
C VAL A 123 -2.67 -5.57 -4.60
N LEU A 124 -1.94 -6.32 -3.78
CA LEU A 124 -0.49 -6.23 -3.66
C LEU A 124 0.13 -7.16 -4.69
N THR A 125 0.50 -6.63 -5.85
CA THR A 125 1.21 -7.42 -6.86
C THR A 125 2.69 -7.48 -6.47
N PRO A 126 3.24 -8.66 -6.07
CA PRO A 126 4.69 -8.78 -5.93
C PRO A 126 5.31 -8.53 -7.32
N PRO A 127 6.27 -7.61 -7.45
CA PRO A 127 6.87 -7.38 -8.75
C PRO A 127 7.61 -8.66 -9.17
N CYS A 128 7.30 -9.22 -10.34
CA CYS A 128 7.84 -10.51 -10.78
C CYS A 128 9.39 -10.59 -10.73
N ARG A 129 10.07 -9.43 -10.81
CA ARG A 129 11.53 -9.31 -10.70
C ARG A 129 12.12 -9.76 -9.35
N ILE A 130 11.32 -9.86 -8.29
CA ILE A 130 11.75 -10.32 -6.96
C ILE A 130 11.10 -11.65 -6.55
N CYS A 131 10.32 -12.26 -7.44
CA CYS A 131 9.66 -13.54 -7.18
C CYS A 131 10.60 -14.69 -7.59
N ASP A 132 10.95 -15.55 -6.64
CA ASP A 132 11.82 -16.72 -6.89
C ASP A 132 11.20 -17.71 -7.91
N TYR A 133 9.88 -17.61 -8.13
CA TYR A 133 9.15 -18.39 -9.12
C TYR A 133 9.04 -17.71 -10.49
N GLY A 134 9.76 -16.60 -10.75
CA GLY A 134 9.67 -15.86 -12.02
C GLY A 134 9.87 -16.72 -13.26
N ARG A 135 10.73 -17.75 -13.18
CA ARG A 135 10.96 -18.72 -14.26
C ARG A 135 9.78 -19.66 -14.51
N LEU A 136 9.05 -20.06 -13.48
CA LEU A 136 7.82 -20.87 -13.61
C LEU A 136 6.71 -20.07 -14.30
N CYS A 137 6.72 -18.75 -14.15
CA CYS A 137 5.75 -17.84 -14.77
C CYS A 137 6.21 -17.28 -16.14
N GLY A 138 7.33 -17.76 -16.72
CA GLY A 138 7.81 -17.31 -18.03
C GLY A 138 8.36 -15.87 -18.07
N VAL A 139 8.61 -15.25 -16.91
CA VAL A 139 9.18 -13.90 -16.83
C VAL A 139 10.70 -14.01 -17.01
N GLY A 140 11.20 -13.54 -18.16
CA GLY A 140 12.62 -13.56 -18.52
C GLY A 140 13.06 -14.73 -19.40
N SER A 141 12.16 -15.62 -19.81
CA SER A 141 12.39 -16.51 -20.95
C SER A 141 12.23 -15.70 -22.23
N ASN A 142 13.33 -15.26 -22.84
CA ASN A 142 13.32 -14.89 -24.25
C ASN A 142 12.86 -16.14 -25.03
N GLN A 143 11.65 -16.10 -25.58
CA GLN A 143 11.32 -16.99 -26.70
C GLN A 143 12.14 -16.55 -27.92
N PRO A 144 12.69 -17.48 -28.71
CA PRO A 144 13.29 -17.16 -30.00
C PRO A 144 12.25 -16.57 -30.97
#